data_AF-A0A2N3FDG6-F1
#
_entry.id   AF-A0A2N3FDG6-F1
#
_cell.length_a   1.000
_cell.length_b   1.000
_cell.length_c   1.000
_cell.angle_alpha   90.00
_cell.angle_beta   90.00
_cell.angle_gamma   90.00
#
_symmetry.space_group_name_H-M   'P 1'
#
loop_
_entity.id
_entity.type
_entity.pdbx_description
1 polymer ?
#
loop_
_entity_poly.entity_id
_entity_poly.type
_entity_poly.pdbx_seq_one_letter_code
_entity_poly.pdbx_strand_id
1 'polypeptide(L)'
;MQPRSGVTRTSLKDSTGAPRTGASRGGNGGGDGKGGRVSRNGEPLPAWKYWLRRIGVGALVVGLTTALIGFVVLFARYQSLQVPDASDVALIESSTIYYADGVTVMGRLGEADRTIVSIDTLPDYVPNAFVAAEDRSFYTNPGVDAGGTARALFKTVVLGKK
;
A
#
# COMPACT_ATOMS: atom_id res chain seq x y z
N MET A 1 19.47 73.55 32.33
CA MET A 1 20.94 73.53 32.58
C MET A 1 21.63 73.03 31.32
N GLN A 2 22.31 73.90 30.57
CA GLN A 2 23.39 73.49 29.66
C GLN A 2 24.71 73.45 30.46
N PRO A 3 25.75 72.75 29.97
CA PRO A 3 26.81 73.48 29.27
C PRO A 3 27.45 72.76 28.06
N ARG A 4 27.75 73.56 27.00
CA ARG A 4 29.05 73.77 26.29
C ARG A 4 29.96 72.55 26.04
N SER A 5 30.60 72.31 24.88
CA SER A 5 31.35 73.18 23.95
C SER A 5 31.83 72.31 22.76
N GLY A 6 31.92 72.82 21.53
CA GLY A 6 33.20 73.26 20.95
C GLY A 6 33.16 73.21 19.41
N VAL A 7 33.79 74.20 18.78
CA VAL A 7 33.58 74.69 17.41
C VAL A 7 34.91 74.66 16.63
N THR A 8 34.83 74.23 15.35
CA THR A 8 35.57 74.62 14.11
C THR A 8 37.11 74.72 14.02
N ARG A 9 37.67 74.11 12.96
CA ARG A 9 38.65 74.70 12.01
C ARG A 9 38.38 74.12 10.59
N THR A 10 37.95 74.91 9.59
CA THR A 10 38.74 75.71 8.60
C THR A 10 39.59 74.81 7.69
N SER A 11 39.11 74.45 6.49
CA SER A 11 39.28 75.12 5.17
C SER A 11 40.71 75.08 4.61
N LEU A 12 40.89 74.48 3.42
CA LEU A 12 41.73 75.01 2.34
C LEU A 12 41.39 74.34 0.98
N LYS A 13 40.89 75.21 0.09
CA LYS A 13 40.90 75.27 -1.39
C LYS A 13 42.30 74.94 -1.97
N ASP A 14 42.57 74.63 -3.24
CA ASP A 14 41.90 74.81 -4.54
C ASP A 14 42.71 74.05 -5.62
N SER A 15 42.11 73.79 -6.80
CA SER A 15 42.73 73.67 -8.15
C SER A 15 43.71 72.50 -8.43
N THR A 16 43.78 71.80 -9.57
CA THR A 16 43.55 72.16 -10.98
C THR A 16 43.66 70.88 -11.85
N GLY A 17 42.98 70.81 -13.00
CA GLY A 17 43.49 70.09 -14.19
C GLY A 17 42.75 68.82 -14.65
N ALA A 18 41.92 68.94 -15.68
CA ALA A 18 41.48 67.85 -16.57
C ALA A 18 42.42 67.75 -17.81
N PRO A 19 42.14 66.91 -18.82
CA PRO A 19 42.03 65.45 -18.84
C PRO A 19 43.06 64.84 -19.82
N ARG A 20 43.47 63.57 -19.67
CA ARG A 20 44.15 62.84 -20.76
C ARG A 20 43.75 61.36 -20.85
N THR A 21 43.39 61.02 -22.08
CA THR A 21 43.09 59.70 -22.64
C THR A 21 44.31 58.78 -22.60
N GLY A 22 44.07 57.47 -22.47
CA GLY A 22 45.11 56.45 -22.55
C GLY A 22 44.53 55.06 -22.44
N ALA A 23 44.03 54.53 -23.55
CA ALA A 23 43.73 53.13 -23.71
C ALA A 23 45.03 52.31 -23.87
N SER A 24 44.94 51.03 -23.51
CA SER A 24 45.85 49.91 -23.86
C SER A 24 47.08 49.69 -22.96
N ARG A 25 47.02 48.65 -22.11
CA ARG A 25 47.70 47.36 -22.36
C ARG A 25 47.47 46.38 -21.21
N GLY A 26 47.37 45.11 -21.58
CA GLY A 26 46.93 44.00 -20.73
C GLY A 26 47.83 43.68 -19.54
N GLY A 27 47.18 43.15 -18.51
CA GLY A 27 47.79 42.47 -17.38
C GLY A 27 46.94 41.26 -17.04
N ASN A 28 47.40 40.08 -17.46
CA ASN A 28 46.93 38.78 -17.00
C ASN A 28 47.23 38.65 -15.50
N GLY A 29 46.22 38.45 -14.68
CA GLY A 29 46.40 38.28 -13.23
C GLY A 29 45.12 37.96 -12.48
N GLY A 30 44.85 36.67 -12.30
CA GLY A 30 44.38 36.10 -11.04
C GLY A 30 42.93 36.34 -10.62
N GLY A 31 42.23 35.23 -10.36
CA GLY A 31 41.31 35.16 -9.22
C GLY A 31 39.83 34.99 -9.56
N ASP A 32 39.30 33.89 -9.04
CA ASP A 32 37.98 33.80 -8.43
C ASP A 32 36.78 33.53 -9.33
N GLY A 33 36.59 32.23 -9.59
CA GLY A 33 35.26 31.66 -9.79
C GLY A 33 34.35 31.97 -8.59
N LYS A 34 33.31 32.77 -8.84
CA LYS A 34 32.20 32.92 -7.91
C LYS A 34 31.00 32.15 -8.44
N GLY A 35 30.87 30.94 -7.94
CA GLY A 35 29.61 30.20 -7.94
C GLY A 35 28.55 31.01 -7.20
N GLY A 36 27.43 31.27 -7.87
CA GLY A 36 26.23 31.77 -7.24
C GLY A 36 25.64 30.68 -6.34
N ARG A 37 26.02 30.68 -5.06
CA ARG A 37 25.30 29.91 -4.03
C ARG A 37 23.99 30.63 -3.78
N VAL A 38 22.88 29.98 -4.17
CA VAL A 38 21.54 30.34 -3.70
C VAL A 38 21.54 30.19 -2.18
N SER A 39 21.48 31.30 -1.46
CA SER A 39 21.30 31.31 0.00
C SER A 39 19.90 30.80 0.31
N ARG A 40 19.79 29.51 0.62
CA ARG A 40 18.55 28.90 1.10
C ARG A 40 18.62 28.90 2.63
N ASN A 41 18.27 30.04 3.23
CA ASN A 41 18.14 30.17 4.68
C ASN A 41 16.86 29.42 5.11
N GLY A 42 16.97 28.11 5.24
CA GLY A 42 16.04 27.30 6.02
C GLY A 42 16.72 26.95 7.33
N GLU A 43 16.16 27.43 8.45
CA GLU A 43 16.56 27.02 9.79
C GLU A 43 16.70 25.49 9.84
N PRO A 44 17.86 24.93 10.25
CA PRO A 44 18.03 23.49 10.26
C PRO A 44 17.00 22.87 11.22
N LEU A 45 16.16 21.98 10.69
CA LEU A 45 15.18 21.26 11.50
C LEU A 45 15.91 20.61 12.69
N PRO A 46 15.39 20.75 13.92
CA PRO A 46 16.06 20.22 15.10
C PRO A 46 16.22 18.70 14.96
N ALA A 47 17.38 18.17 15.37
CA ALA A 47 17.81 16.80 15.07
C ALA A 47 16.78 15.72 15.44
N TRP A 48 15.98 15.93 16.51
CA TRP A 48 14.91 15.02 16.90
C TRP A 48 13.82 14.87 15.82
N LYS A 49 13.42 15.96 15.12
CA LYS A 49 12.45 15.90 14.02
C LYS A 49 13.00 15.12 12.81
N TYR A 50 14.30 15.20 12.57
CA TYR A 50 14.96 14.41 11.53
C TYR A 50 14.90 12.90 11.87
N TRP A 51 15.19 12.53 13.12
CA TRP A 51 15.09 11.15 13.58
C TRP A 51 13.66 10.62 13.59
N LEU A 52 12.67 11.41 14.05
CA LEU A 52 11.26 11.03 13.95
C LEU A 52 10.83 10.81 12.50
N ARG A 53 11.24 11.68 11.57
CA ARG A 53 10.93 11.50 10.14
C ARG A 53 11.58 10.23 9.59
N ARG A 54 12.82 9.94 9.99
CA ARG A 54 13.53 8.72 9.55
C ARG A 54 12.87 7.44 10.07
N ILE A 55 12.44 7.45 11.33
CA ILE A 55 11.72 6.34 11.95
C ILE A 55 10.34 6.18 11.29
N GLY A 56 9.61 7.27 11.07
CA GLY A 56 8.31 7.25 10.40
C GLY A 56 8.39 6.73 8.96
N VAL A 57 9.37 7.21 8.18
CA VAL A 57 9.61 6.71 6.82
C VAL A 57 10.08 5.25 6.85
N GLY A 58 10.96 4.87 7.78
CA GLY A 58 11.40 3.49 7.95
C GLY A 58 10.24 2.54 8.27
N ALA A 59 9.37 2.93 9.21
CA ALA A 59 8.18 2.17 9.58
C ALA A 59 7.20 2.05 8.41
N LEU A 60 7.01 3.11 7.62
CA LEU A 60 6.17 3.09 6.42
C LEU A 60 6.75 2.13 5.37
N VAL A 61 8.04 2.21 5.09
CA VAL A 61 8.71 1.32 4.13
C VAL A 61 8.57 -0.13 4.57
N VAL A 62 8.88 -0.43 5.84
CA VAL A 62 8.73 -1.79 6.40
C VAL A 62 7.27 -2.27 6.32
N GLY A 63 6.31 -1.41 6.65
CA GLY A 63 4.89 -1.72 6.57
C GLY A 63 4.44 -2.04 5.14
N LEU A 64 4.82 -1.21 4.17
CA LEU A 64 4.48 -1.44 2.75
C LEU A 64 5.17 -2.68 2.19
N THR A 65 6.44 -2.92 2.52
CA THR A 65 7.13 -4.14 2.08
C THR A 65 6.48 -5.38 2.67
N THR A 66 6.08 -5.34 3.93
CA THR A 66 5.40 -6.48 4.59
C THR A 66 4.04 -6.74 3.96
N ALA A 67 3.27 -5.68 3.69
CA ALA A 67 1.98 -5.79 3.01
C ALA A 67 2.12 -6.34 1.58
N LEU A 68 3.14 -5.90 0.83
CA LEU A 68 3.42 -6.40 -0.52
C LEU A 68 3.80 -7.88 -0.50
N ILE A 69 4.67 -8.30 0.43
CA ILE A 69 5.02 -9.71 0.59
C ILE A 69 3.78 -10.54 0.95
N GLY A 70 2.96 -10.06 1.90
CA GLY A 70 1.71 -10.71 2.27
C GLY A 70 0.76 -10.87 1.07
N PHE A 71 0.61 -9.82 0.26
CA PHE A 71 -0.20 -9.86 -0.95
C PHE A 71 0.31 -10.89 -1.97
N VAL A 72 1.62 -10.91 -2.25
CA VAL A 72 2.21 -11.87 -3.19
C VAL A 72 2.03 -13.31 -2.70
N VAL A 73 2.21 -13.57 -1.41
CA VAL A 73 2.01 -14.90 -0.81
C VAL A 73 0.54 -15.33 -0.94
N LEU A 74 -0.39 -14.45 -0.61
CA LEU A 74 -1.82 -14.74 -0.73
C LEU A 74 -2.24 -14.97 -2.18
N PHE A 75 -1.73 -14.16 -3.12
CA PHE A 75 -2.00 -14.31 -4.54
C PHE A 75 -1.46 -15.64 -5.08
N ALA A 76 -0.22 -16.00 -4.75
CA ALA A 76 0.36 -17.28 -5.14
C ALA A 76 -0.42 -18.46 -4.54
N ARG A 77 -0.87 -18.34 -3.28
CA ARG A 77 -1.71 -19.35 -2.66
C ARG A 77 -3.07 -19.49 -3.32
N TYR A 78 -3.72 -18.37 -3.65
CA TYR A 78 -4.99 -18.38 -4.36
C TYR A 78 -4.90 -19.11 -5.70
N GLN A 79 -3.83 -18.87 -6.47
CA GLN A 79 -3.59 -19.60 -7.73
C GLN A 79 -3.33 -21.10 -7.53
N SER A 80 -2.88 -21.51 -6.33
CA SER A 80 -2.66 -22.91 -5.98
C SER A 80 -3.87 -23.62 -5.37
N LEU A 81 -4.96 -22.91 -5.09
CA LEU A 81 -6.19 -23.52 -4.59
C LEU A 81 -6.80 -24.34 -5.71
N GLN A 82 -6.62 -25.65 -5.63
CA GLN A 82 -7.38 -26.61 -6.43
C GLN A 82 -8.79 -26.66 -5.84
N VAL A 83 -9.79 -26.33 -6.66
CA VAL A 83 -11.18 -26.59 -6.28
C VAL A 83 -11.32 -28.11 -6.19
N PRO A 84 -11.69 -28.67 -5.02
CA PRO A 84 -11.85 -30.11 -4.89
C PRO A 84 -12.85 -30.59 -5.93
N ASP A 85 -12.53 -31.69 -6.61
CA ASP A 85 -13.48 -32.33 -7.49
C ASP A 85 -14.68 -32.80 -6.66
N ALA A 86 -15.87 -32.85 -7.26
CA ALA A 86 -17.10 -33.25 -6.56
C ALA A 86 -16.98 -34.64 -5.90
N SER A 87 -16.03 -35.47 -6.32
CA SER A 87 -15.70 -36.76 -5.73
C SER A 87 -14.94 -36.68 -4.40
N ASP A 88 -14.21 -35.60 -4.10
CA ASP A 88 -13.40 -35.51 -2.88
C ASP A 88 -14.26 -35.12 -1.66
N VAL A 89 -15.35 -34.40 -1.88
CA VAL A 89 -16.41 -34.15 -0.89
C VAL A 89 -17.39 -35.33 -0.74
N ALA A 90 -17.38 -36.27 -1.69
CA ALA A 90 -18.17 -37.50 -1.63
C ALA A 90 -17.63 -38.54 -0.64
N LEU A 91 -16.43 -38.35 -0.07
CA LEU A 91 -15.84 -39.31 0.88
C LEU A 91 -16.60 -39.46 2.22
N ILE A 92 -17.70 -38.71 2.42
CA ILE A 92 -18.67 -38.93 3.51
C ILE A 92 -19.88 -39.70 2.94
N GLU A 93 -19.61 -40.85 2.34
CA GLU A 93 -20.64 -41.75 1.82
C GLU A 93 -21.16 -42.70 2.91
N SER A 94 -22.45 -43.05 2.82
CA SER A 94 -23.03 -44.12 3.64
C SER A 94 -22.86 -45.46 2.93
N SER A 95 -22.23 -46.43 3.58
CA SER A 95 -22.02 -47.76 3.01
C SER A 95 -23.35 -48.53 2.95
N THR A 96 -23.78 -48.97 1.76
CA THR A 96 -24.99 -49.79 1.61
C THR A 96 -24.63 -51.28 1.69
N ILE A 97 -25.26 -52.01 2.61
CA ILE A 97 -25.14 -53.46 2.78
C ILE A 97 -26.29 -54.14 2.04
N TYR A 98 -25.97 -55.17 1.24
CA TYR A 98 -26.93 -55.97 0.49
C TYR A 98 -27.04 -57.40 1.07
N TYR A 99 -28.18 -58.06 0.84
CA TYR A 99 -28.33 -59.49 1.09
C TYR A 99 -27.53 -60.31 0.07
N ALA A 100 -27.48 -61.64 0.26
CA ALA A 100 -26.73 -62.56 -0.62
C ALA A 100 -27.18 -62.54 -2.09
N ASP A 101 -28.36 -61.99 -2.38
CA ASP A 101 -28.88 -61.78 -3.73
C ASP A 101 -28.22 -60.59 -4.45
N GLY A 102 -27.47 -59.73 -3.75
CA GLY A 102 -26.81 -58.54 -4.30
C GLY A 102 -27.75 -57.42 -4.73
N VAL A 103 -29.07 -57.58 -4.55
CA VAL A 103 -30.09 -56.62 -5.03
C VAL A 103 -30.90 -56.07 -3.86
N THR A 104 -31.22 -56.91 -2.87
CA THR A 104 -32.03 -56.47 -1.74
C THR A 104 -31.14 -55.74 -0.74
N VAL A 105 -31.52 -54.50 -0.40
CA VAL A 105 -30.79 -53.69 0.58
C VAL A 105 -31.10 -54.18 2.00
N MET A 106 -30.05 -54.52 2.75
CA MET A 106 -30.12 -54.92 4.15
C MET A 106 -30.05 -53.72 5.09
N GLY A 107 -29.28 -52.69 4.74
CA GLY A 107 -29.19 -51.45 5.51
C GLY A 107 -28.12 -50.50 4.98
N ARG A 108 -28.17 -49.24 5.40
CA ARG A 108 -27.14 -48.23 5.12
C ARG A 108 -26.42 -47.87 6.41
N LEU A 109 -25.09 -47.83 6.36
CA LEU A 109 -24.23 -47.40 7.46
C LEU A 109 -23.78 -45.97 7.21
N GLY A 110 -24.27 -45.04 8.01
CA GLY A 110 -23.95 -43.62 7.94
C GLY A 110 -24.91 -42.83 8.82
N GLU A 111 -24.47 -41.70 9.37
CA GLU A 111 -25.30 -40.88 10.26
C GLU A 111 -26.46 -40.18 9.52
N ALA A 112 -26.39 -40.12 8.18
CA ALA A 112 -27.41 -39.52 7.33
C ALA A 112 -27.67 -40.39 6.10
N ASP A 113 -28.95 -40.58 5.74
CA ASP A 113 -29.33 -41.23 4.48
C ASP A 113 -29.04 -40.28 3.31
N ARG A 114 -27.89 -40.49 2.64
CA ARG A 114 -27.40 -39.65 1.54
C ARG A 114 -27.11 -40.52 0.32
N THR A 115 -27.63 -40.11 -0.84
CA THR A 115 -27.30 -40.70 -2.14
C THR A 115 -26.63 -39.64 -2.99
N ILE A 116 -25.44 -39.93 -3.51
CA ILE A 116 -24.75 -39.02 -4.43
C ILE A 116 -25.35 -39.15 -5.82
N VAL A 117 -25.74 -38.01 -6.35
CA VAL A 117 -26.35 -37.87 -7.66
C VAL A 117 -25.55 -36.81 -8.41
N SER A 118 -25.12 -37.11 -9.64
CA SER A 118 -24.41 -36.10 -10.44
C SER A 118 -25.37 -34.97 -10.82
N ILE A 119 -24.88 -33.73 -10.79
CA ILE A 119 -25.68 -32.56 -11.14
C ILE A 119 -26.19 -32.62 -12.59
N ASP A 120 -25.45 -33.30 -13.47
CA ASP A 120 -25.80 -33.50 -14.90
C ASP A 120 -27.03 -34.40 -15.09
N THR A 121 -27.41 -35.18 -14.07
CA THR A 121 -28.59 -36.04 -14.11
C THR A 121 -29.86 -35.33 -13.66
N LEU A 122 -29.73 -34.15 -13.06
CA LEU A 122 -30.84 -33.35 -12.60
C LEU A 122 -31.31 -32.39 -13.70
N PRO A 123 -32.62 -32.10 -13.78
CA PRO A 123 -33.10 -31.03 -14.65
C PRO A 123 -32.49 -29.68 -14.27
N ASP A 124 -32.10 -28.86 -15.25
CA ASP A 124 -31.42 -27.57 -15.04
C ASP A 124 -32.11 -26.64 -14.03
N TYR A 125 -33.43 -26.70 -13.91
CA TYR A 125 -34.17 -25.85 -12.97
C TYR A 125 -33.91 -26.20 -11.51
N VAL A 126 -33.50 -27.43 -11.19
CA VAL A 126 -33.24 -27.88 -9.81
C VAL A 126 -32.03 -27.17 -9.21
N PRO A 127 -30.81 -27.26 -9.79
CA PRO A 127 -29.66 -26.54 -9.26
C PRO A 127 -29.85 -25.02 -9.37
N ASN A 128 -30.46 -24.52 -10.45
CA ASN A 128 -30.73 -23.09 -10.60
C ASN A 128 -31.69 -22.54 -9.54
N ALA A 129 -32.74 -23.29 -9.17
CA ALA A 129 -33.67 -22.86 -8.12
C ALA A 129 -32.99 -22.81 -6.75
N PHE A 130 -32.15 -23.80 -6.44
CA PHE A 130 -31.38 -23.82 -5.20
C PHE A 130 -30.40 -22.65 -5.14
N VAL A 131 -29.61 -22.45 -6.19
CA VAL A 131 -28.66 -21.34 -6.31
C VAL A 131 -29.38 -20.00 -6.21
N ALA A 132 -30.51 -19.82 -6.89
CA ALA A 132 -31.27 -18.57 -6.83
C ALA A 132 -31.85 -18.28 -5.43
N ALA A 133 -32.20 -19.32 -4.66
CA ALA A 133 -32.72 -19.18 -3.30
C ALA A 133 -31.63 -18.80 -2.29
N GLU A 134 -30.41 -19.34 -2.43
CA GLU A 134 -29.28 -19.07 -1.54
C GLU A 134 -28.49 -17.81 -1.95
N ASP A 135 -28.08 -17.73 -3.21
CA ASP A 135 -27.30 -16.63 -3.76
C ASP A 135 -27.59 -16.41 -5.25
N ARG A 136 -28.47 -15.44 -5.51
CA ARG A 136 -28.77 -14.91 -6.85
C ARG A 136 -27.56 -14.44 -7.67
N SER A 137 -26.41 -14.14 -7.04
CA SER A 137 -25.19 -13.69 -7.71
C SER A 137 -24.15 -14.79 -7.92
N PHE A 138 -24.43 -16.02 -7.46
CA PHE A 138 -23.48 -17.13 -7.38
C PHE A 138 -22.63 -17.36 -8.64
N TYR A 139 -23.25 -17.38 -9.83
CA TYR A 139 -22.51 -17.62 -11.09
C TYR A 139 -21.72 -16.41 -11.61
N THR A 140 -21.95 -15.23 -11.04
CA THR A 140 -21.38 -13.96 -11.54
C THR A 140 -20.45 -13.29 -10.53
N ASN A 141 -20.54 -13.67 -9.27
CA ASN A 141 -19.76 -13.06 -8.22
C ASN A 141 -18.33 -13.63 -8.20
N PRO A 142 -17.34 -12.85 -7.77
CA PRO A 142 -15.96 -13.31 -7.67
C PRO A 142 -15.72 -14.30 -6.51
N GLY A 143 -16.77 -14.74 -5.80
CA GLY A 143 -16.71 -15.59 -4.59
C GLY A 143 -16.13 -14.90 -3.35
N VAL A 144 -15.26 -13.90 -3.52
CA VAL A 144 -14.60 -13.16 -2.44
C VAL A 144 -14.70 -11.66 -2.70
N ASP A 145 -15.28 -10.92 -1.75
CA ASP A 145 -15.31 -9.45 -1.78
C ASP A 145 -14.05 -8.88 -1.11
N ALA A 146 -13.00 -8.65 -1.90
CA ALA A 146 -11.75 -8.05 -1.40
C ALA A 146 -11.97 -6.69 -0.72
N GLY A 147 -12.92 -5.89 -1.20
CA GLY A 147 -13.28 -4.60 -0.60
C GLY A 147 -13.97 -4.77 0.75
N GLY A 148 -14.92 -5.70 0.83
CA GLY A 148 -15.59 -6.10 2.07
C GLY A 148 -14.63 -6.67 3.10
N THR A 149 -13.73 -7.57 2.68
CA THR A 149 -12.68 -8.15 3.54
C THR A 149 -11.74 -7.06 4.07
N ALA A 150 -11.26 -6.16 3.21
CA ALA A 150 -10.39 -5.05 3.63
C ALA A 150 -11.12 -4.11 4.60
N ARG A 151 -12.40 -3.82 4.35
CA ARG A 151 -13.23 -3.00 5.23
C ARG A 151 -13.47 -3.67 6.58
N ALA A 152 -13.70 -4.98 6.61
CA ALA A 152 -13.83 -5.76 7.83
C ALA A 152 -12.53 -5.73 8.64
N LEU A 153 -11.39 -6.03 8.00
CA LEU A 153 -10.06 -5.92 8.60
C LEU A 153 -9.80 -4.54 9.20
N PHE A 154 -10.11 -3.47 8.47
CA PHE A 154 -9.96 -2.11 8.97
C PHE A 154 -10.83 -1.85 10.21
N LYS A 155 -12.10 -2.26 10.18
CA LYS A 155 -13.00 -2.12 11.32
C LYS A 155 -12.51 -2.90 12.55
N THR A 156 -12.02 -4.11 12.35
CA THR A 156 -11.58 -4.99 13.44
C THR A 156 -10.22 -4.57 14.01
N VAL A 157 -9.24 -4.25 13.15
CA VAL A 157 -7.85 -3.97 13.58
C VAL A 157 -7.62 -2.50 13.92
N VAL A 158 -8.17 -1.58 13.12
CA VAL A 158 -7.94 -0.14 13.31
C VAL A 158 -9.00 0.48 14.21
N LEU A 159 -10.26 0.09 14.02
CA LEU A 159 -11.38 0.66 14.78
C LEU A 159 -11.67 -0.09 16.09
N GLY A 160 -11.16 -1.31 16.26
CA GLY A 160 -11.30 -2.11 17.48
C GLY A 160 -12.74 -2.43 17.90
N LYS A 161 -13.73 -2.23 17.02
CA LYS A 161 -15.13 -2.49 17.34
C LYS A 161 -15.44 -3.98 17.12
N LYS A 162 -15.63 -4.68 18.23
CA LYS A 162 -16.33 -5.97 18.29
C LYS A 162 -17.80 -5.78 17.93
#